data_AF-A0A1F0N6Z4-F1
#
_entry.id   AF-A0A1F0N6Z4-F1
#
_cell.length_a   1.000
_cell.length_b   1.000
_cell.length_c   1.000
_cell.angle_alpha   90.00
_cell.angle_beta   90.00
_cell.angle_gamma   90.00
#
_symmetry.space_group_name_H-M   'P 1'
#
loop_
_entity.id
_entity.type
_entity.pdbx_description
1 polymer ?
#
loop_
_entity_poly.entity_id
_entity_poly.type
_entity_poly.pdbx_seq_one_letter_code
_entity_poly.pdbx_strand_id
1 'polypeptide(L)'
;MISLEEAKLYLKVENTDEDDLIMQLIDTSEKLCEETLRQNTYSEVLRMAILYGVAYLYEHRETANYKELKQMLYHLLLADRKDIF
;
A
#
# COMPACT_ATOMS: atom_id res chain seq x y z
N MET A 1 2.49 -7.11 7.95
CA MET A 1 2.58 -7.79 6.66
C MET A 1 1.16 -8.05 6.21
N ILE A 2 0.79 -7.52 5.05
CA ILE A 2 -0.55 -7.72 4.47
C ILE A 2 -0.63 -9.11 3.84
N SER A 3 -1.71 -9.84 4.09
CA SER A 3 -1.93 -11.14 3.42
C SER A 3 -2.60 -10.96 2.06
N LEU A 4 -2.41 -11.92 1.16
CA LEU A 4 -3.10 -11.93 -0.14
C LEU A 4 -4.63 -11.91 0.04
N GLU A 5 -5.16 -12.71 0.97
CA GLU A 5 -6.59 -12.77 1.28
C GLU A 5 -7.14 -11.42 1.75
N GLU A 6 -6.38 -10.72 2.59
CA GLU A 6 -6.73 -9.38 3.09
C GLU A 6 -6.73 -8.34 1.97
N ALA A 7 -5.75 -8.36 1.08
CA ALA A 7 -5.72 -7.49 -0.08
C ALA A 7 -6.87 -7.79 -1.05
N LYS A 8 -7.17 -9.08 -1.30
CA LYS A 8 -8.30 -9.49 -2.14
C LYS A 8 -9.64 -9.06 -1.56
N LEU A 9 -9.82 -9.21 -0.26
CA LEU A 9 -11.01 -8.73 0.45
C LEU A 9 -11.15 -7.21 0.31
N TYR A 10 -10.06 -6.47 0.42
CA TYR A 10 -10.04 -5.01 0.25
C TYR A 10 -10.37 -4.58 -1.19
N LEU A 11 -9.79 -5.27 -2.18
CA LEU A 11 -10.00 -5.03 -3.61
C LEU A 11 -11.34 -5.58 -4.13
N LYS A 12 -12.04 -6.40 -3.34
CA LYS A 12 -13.24 -7.16 -3.74
C LYS A 12 -12.97 -8.09 -4.93
N VAL A 13 -11.79 -8.73 -4.93
CA VAL A 13 -11.40 -9.73 -5.94
C VAL A 13 -11.70 -11.12 -5.40
N GLU A 14 -12.58 -11.85 -6.09
CA GLU A 14 -12.99 -13.20 -5.69
C GLU A 14 -12.28 -14.31 -6.49
N ASN A 15 -11.73 -13.99 -7.67
CA ASN A 15 -11.00 -14.94 -8.51
C ASN A 15 -9.54 -15.10 -8.05
N THR A 16 -8.83 -16.08 -8.61
CA THR A 16 -7.39 -16.31 -8.33
C THR A 16 -6.50 -15.98 -9.53
N ASP A 17 -7.08 -15.49 -10.63
CA ASP A 17 -6.35 -15.21 -11.87
C ASP A 17 -5.31 -14.10 -11.70
N GLU A 18 -5.54 -13.23 -10.72
CA GLU A 18 -4.71 -12.05 -10.43
C GLU A 18 -3.92 -12.17 -9.13
N ASP A 19 -3.88 -13.35 -8.51
CA ASP A 19 -3.19 -13.56 -7.23
C ASP A 19 -1.70 -13.16 -7.31
N ASP A 20 -1.01 -13.56 -8.37
CA ASP A 20 0.40 -13.21 -8.61
C ASP A 20 0.60 -11.70 -8.76
N LEU A 21 -0.34 -11.03 -9.43
CA LEU A 21 -0.32 -9.58 -9.56
C LEU A 21 -0.52 -8.92 -8.20
N ILE A 22 -1.56 -9.31 -7.46
CA ILE A 22 -1.89 -8.71 -6.17
C ILE A 22 -0.71 -8.89 -5.20
N MET A 23 -0.03 -10.05 -5.20
CA MET A 23 1.20 -10.26 -4.44
C MET A 23 2.31 -9.28 -4.82
N GLN A 24 2.54 -9.02 -6.11
CA GLN A 24 3.51 -8.02 -6.56
C GLN A 24 3.13 -6.60 -6.16
N LEU A 25 1.84 -6.26 -6.17
CA LEU A 25 1.33 -4.96 -5.74
C LEU A 25 1.49 -4.77 -4.23
N ILE A 26 1.29 -5.82 -3.43
CA ILE A 26 1.55 -5.80 -1.98
C ILE A 26 3.02 -5.49 -1.73
N ASP A 27 3.95 -6.26 -2.33
CA ASP A 27 5.40 -6.06 -2.15
C ASP A 27 5.85 -4.65 -2.58
N THR A 28 5.30 -4.16 -3.70
CA THR A 28 5.57 -2.79 -4.17
C THR A 28 5.06 -1.74 -3.18
N SER A 29 3.86 -1.93 -2.65
CA SER A 29 3.24 -0.98 -1.72
C SER A 29 3.93 -0.99 -0.36
N GLU A 30 4.34 -2.16 0.14
CA GLU A 30 5.15 -2.31 1.35
C GLU A 30 6.47 -1.53 1.22
N LYS A 31 7.22 -1.74 0.13
CA LYS A 31 8.48 -1.02 -0.12
C LYS A 31 8.29 0.50 -0.19
N LEU A 32 7.25 0.97 -0.88
CA LEU A 32 6.96 2.41 -0.96
C LEU A 32 6.63 3.01 0.40
N CYS A 33 5.87 2.30 1.23
CA CYS A 33 5.54 2.75 2.57
C CYS A 33 6.77 2.76 3.47
N GLU A 34 7.59 1.72 3.45
CA GLU A 34 8.85 1.63 4.21
C GLU A 34 9.83 2.74 3.84
N GLU A 35 10.02 3.01 2.53
CA GLU A 35 10.84 4.12 2.04
C GLU A 35 10.36 5.48 2.57
N THR A 36 9.04 5.64 2.69
CA THR A 36 8.38 6.89 3.12
C THR A 36 8.49 7.09 4.63
N LEU A 37 8.20 6.03 5.41
CA LEU A 37 8.23 6.04 6.88
C LEU A 37 9.67 6.12 7.43
N ARG A 38 10.64 5.52 6.72
CA ARG A 38 12.04 5.34 7.18
C ARG A 38 12.14 4.64 8.54
N GLN A 39 11.12 3.87 8.91
CA GLN A 39 11.03 3.11 10.14
C GLN A 39 10.33 1.78 9.84
N ASN A 40 10.73 0.72 10.54
CA ASN A 40 10.21 -0.62 10.34
C ASN A 40 9.16 -1.00 11.39
N THR A 41 8.40 -0.01 11.87
CA THR A 41 7.37 -0.22 12.88
C THR A 41 6.05 -0.51 12.20
N TYR A 42 5.49 -1.69 12.48
CA TYR A 42 4.17 -2.04 11.98
C TYR A 42 3.07 -1.32 12.77
N SER A 43 2.26 -0.51 12.10
CA SER A 43 1.11 0.19 12.67
C SER A 43 -0.14 -0.05 11.84
N GLU A 44 -1.32 0.18 12.41
CA GLU A 44 -2.59 0.14 11.66
C GLU A 44 -2.63 1.18 10.53
N VAL A 45 -1.94 2.31 10.69
CA VAL A 45 -1.83 3.34 9.66
C VAL A 45 -0.96 2.83 8.50
N LEU A 46 0.17 2.18 8.80
CA LEU A 46 1.00 1.53 7.78
C LEU A 46 0.21 0.44 7.05
N ARG A 47 -0.55 -0.38 7.79
CA ARG A 47 -1.42 -1.41 7.22
C ARG A 47 -2.40 -0.81 6.20
N MET A 48 -3.10 0.26 6.57
CA MET A 48 -4.00 0.95 5.65
C MET A 48 -3.27 1.63 4.49
N ALA A 49 -2.09 2.21 4.71
CA ALA A 49 -1.29 2.81 3.65
C ALA A 49 -0.91 1.79 2.57
N ILE A 50 -0.51 0.58 2.98
CA ILE A 50 -0.19 -0.51 2.06
C ILE A 50 -1.43 -0.92 1.26
N LEU A 51 -2.57 -1.14 1.93
CA LEU A 51 -3.83 -1.50 1.25
C LEU A 51 -4.29 -0.44 0.25
N TYR A 52 -4.16 0.85 0.60
CA TYR A 52 -4.43 1.95 -0.32
C TYR A 52 -3.47 1.96 -1.51
N GLY A 53 -2.17 1.71 -1.27
CA GLY A 53 -1.19 1.59 -2.35
C GLY A 53 -1.52 0.47 -3.32
N VAL A 54 -1.93 -0.69 -2.79
CA VAL A 54 -2.34 -1.85 -3.59
C VAL A 54 -3.55 -1.50 -4.45
N ALA A 55 -4.59 -0.89 -3.88
CA ALA A 55 -5.78 -0.48 -4.63
C ALA A 55 -5.47 0.55 -5.72
N TYR A 56 -4.67 1.57 -5.40
CA TYR A 56 -4.30 2.59 -6.39
C TYR A 56 -3.54 1.99 -7.57
N LEU A 57 -2.54 1.15 -7.30
CA LEU A 57 -1.74 0.49 -8.34
C LEU A 57 -2.57 -0.50 -9.17
N TYR A 58 -3.51 -1.18 -8.53
CA TYR A 58 -4.43 -2.10 -9.19
C TYR A 58 -5.36 -1.35 -10.16
N GLU A 59 -5.96 -0.23 -9.73
CA GLU A 59 -6.86 0.58 -10.55
C GLU A 59 -6.15 1.35 -11.67
N HIS A 60 -4.90 1.80 -11.44
CA HIS A 60 -4.14 2.65 -12.36
C HIS A 60 -3.04 1.88 -13.09
N ARG A 61 -3.20 0.57 -13.29
CA ARG A 61 -2.14 -0.32 -13.79
C ARG A 61 -1.54 0.10 -15.15
N GLU A 62 -2.33 0.75 -16.00
CA GLU A 62 -1.90 1.21 -17.33
C GLU A 62 -1.31 2.63 -17.33
N THR A 63 -1.56 3.42 -16.29
CA THR A 63 -1.28 4.87 -16.24
C THR A 63 -0.66 5.32 -14.92
N ALA A 64 -0.10 4.39 -14.14
CA ALA A 64 0.30 4.59 -12.76
C ALA A 64 1.21 5.82 -12.59
N ASN A 65 0.68 6.85 -11.92
CA ASN A 65 1.45 8.03 -11.57
C ASN A 65 2.12 7.84 -10.21
N TYR A 66 3.33 7.29 -10.21
CA TYR A 66 4.11 7.05 -9.00
C TYR A 66 4.34 8.29 -8.14
N LYS A 67 4.27 9.50 -8.70
CA LYS A 67 4.40 10.75 -7.94
C LYS A 67 3.19 11.01 -7.07
N GLU A 68 1.99 10.82 -7.61
CA GLU A 68 0.73 10.99 -6.88
C GLU A 68 0.59 9.93 -5.78
N LEU A 69 0.90 8.68 -6.11
CA LEU A 69 0.95 7.58 -5.13
C LEU A 69 1.90 7.92 -3.96
N LYS A 70 3.13 8.35 -4.24
CA LYS A 70 4.08 8.72 -3.18
C LYS A 70 3.60 9.90 -2.34
N GLN A 71 2.96 10.91 -2.93
CA GLN A 71 2.41 12.04 -2.17
C GLN A 71 1.27 11.60 -1.25
N MET A 72 0.36 10.74 -1.74
CA MET A 72 -0.75 10.21 -0.95
C MET A 72 -0.25 9.36 0.22
N LEU A 73 0.67 8.42 -0.04
CA LEU A 73 1.29 7.60 1.00
C LEU A 73 2.01 8.46 2.03
N TYR A 74 2.72 9.51 1.60
CA TYR A 74 3.34 10.48 2.49
C TYR A 74 2.34 11.17 3.41
N HIS A 75 1.19 11.61 2.89
CA HIS A 75 0.13 12.23 3.70
C HIS A 75 -0.54 11.26 4.68
N LEU A 76 -0.77 10.01 4.27
CA LEU A 76 -1.39 9.01 5.13
C LEU A 76 -0.44 8.61 6.28
N LEU A 77 0.84 8.41 5.97
CA LEU A 77 1.87 8.01 6.92
C LEU A 77 2.35 9.17 7.80
N LEU A 78 2.10 10.42 7.41
CA LEU A 78 2.34 11.60 8.26
C LEU A 78 1.54 11.54 9.58
N ALA A 79 0.34 10.96 9.57
CA ALA A 79 -0.48 10.79 10.77
C ALA A 79 0.17 9.83 11.80
N ASP A 80 1.08 8.95 11.35
CA ASP A 80 1.77 7.95 12.17
C ASP A 80 3.24 8.30 12.41
N ARG A 81 3.79 9.28 11.68
CA ARG A 81 5.02 9.94 12.11
C ARG A 81 4.70 10.59 13.44
N LYS A 82 5.23 10.02 14.51
CA LYS A 82 5.34 10.70 15.81
C LYS A 82 5.88 12.10 15.52
N ASP A 83 4.99 13.07 15.60
CA ASP A 83 5.33 14.46 15.68
C ASP A 83 6.29 14.58 16.88
N ILE A 84 7.58 14.74 16.57
CA ILE A 84 8.57 15.15 17.56
C ILE A 84 8.33 16.65 17.74
N PHE A 85 7.30 17.00 18.51
CA PHE A 85 7.13 18.34 19.07
C PHE A 85 7.49 18.31 20.56
#